data_AF-A0ABD4QJK9-F1
#
_entry.id   AF-A0ABD4QJK9-F1
#
_cell.length_a   1.000
_cell.length_b   1.000
_cell.length_c   1.000
_cell.angle_alpha   90.00
_cell.angle_beta   90.00
_cell.angle_gamma   90.00
#
_symmetry.space_group_name_H-M   'P 1'
#
loop_
_entity.id
_entity.type
_entity.pdbx_description
1 polymer ?
#
loop_
_entity_poly.entity_id
_entity_poly.type
_entity_poly.pdbx_seq_one_letter_code
_entity_poly.pdbx_strand_id
1 'polypeptide(L)' 'MEGNVGTMKTTPLGKLKLKLLENQLKLKNTFTMEEYHEMKQSLHEIRMIFAAYEQWDLYQRATDLITILLFQHAIKENHH' A
#
# COMPACT_ATOMS: atom_id res chain seq x y z
N MET A 1 -5.83 -20.36 -18.42
CA MET A 1 -4.74 -19.64 -17.74
C MET A 1 -5.08 -19.55 -16.24
N GLU A 2 -4.84 -20.61 -15.46
CA GLU A 2 -5.22 -20.69 -14.03
C GLU A 2 -4.02 -20.70 -13.07
N GLY A 3 -2.84 -20.28 -13.53
CA GLY A 3 -1.58 -20.48 -12.78
C GLY A 3 -1.14 -19.38 -11.80
N ASN A 4 -1.80 -18.22 -11.73
CA ASN A 4 -1.17 -17.03 -11.12
C ASN A 4 -1.80 -16.53 -9.80
N VAL A 5 -3.02 -16.96 -9.44
CA VAL A 5 -3.68 -16.48 -8.21
C VAL A 5 -3.24 -17.31 -6.98
N GLY A 6 -2.95 -18.60 -7.17
CA GLY A 6 -2.50 -19.48 -6.10
C GLY A 6 -1.12 -19.11 -5.52
N THR A 7 -0.20 -18.64 -6.36
CA THR A 7 1.19 -18.28 -5.99
C THR A 7 1.28 -16.95 -5.24
N MET A 8 0.34 -16.03 -5.46
CA MET A 8 0.24 -14.76 -4.72
C MET A 8 -0.14 -14.96 -3.25
N LYS A 9 -0.91 -16.02 -2.92
CA LYS A 9 -1.36 -16.24 -1.54
C LYS A 9 -0.36 -17.02 -0.68
N THR A 10 0.54 -17.77 -1.29
CA THR A 10 1.38 -18.76 -0.60
C THR A 10 2.79 -18.27 -0.29
N THR A 11 3.35 -17.36 -1.09
CA THR A 11 4.71 -16.84 -0.87
C THR A 11 4.72 -15.59 0.02
N PRO A 12 5.77 -15.36 0.84
CA PRO A 12 5.91 -14.13 1.62
C PRO A 12 5.81 -12.87 0.75
N LEU A 13 6.48 -12.87 -0.41
CA LEU A 13 6.42 -11.76 -1.36
C LEU A 13 5.04 -11.60 -2.01
N GLY A 14 4.34 -12.70 -2.30
CA GLY A 14 2.98 -12.68 -2.80
C GLY A 14 2.01 -12.01 -1.81
N LYS A 15 2.11 -12.36 -0.51
CA LYS A 15 1.30 -11.73 0.55
C LYS A 15 1.54 -10.22 0.64
N LEU A 16 2.79 -9.78 0.48
CA LEU A 16 3.13 -8.36 0.47
C LEU A 16 2.56 -7.63 -0.76
N LYS A 17 2.58 -8.27 -1.94
CA LYS A 17 1.94 -7.72 -3.15
C LYS A 17 0.42 -7.60 -2.99
N LEU A 18 -0.22 -8.57 -2.34
CA LEU A 18 -1.64 -8.49 -2.00
C LEU A 18 -1.93 -7.34 -1.04
N LYS A 19 -1.16 -7.19 0.04
CA LYS A 19 -1.29 -6.07 0.99
C LYS A 19 -1.10 -4.71 0.29
N LEU A 20 -0.16 -4.60 -0.66
CA LEU A 20 0.00 -3.40 -1.48
C LEU A 20 -1.26 -3.10 -2.32
N LEU A 21 -1.83 -4.12 -2.96
CA LEU A 21 -3.06 -3.98 -3.76
C LEU A 21 -4.26 -3.58 -2.90
N GLU A 22 -4.42 -4.17 -1.71
CA GLU A 22 -5.48 -3.82 -0.77
C GLU A 22 -5.39 -2.34 -0.35
N ASN A 23 -4.20 -1.84 -0.03
CA ASN A 23 -4.01 -0.42 0.28
C ASN A 23 -4.31 0.48 -0.92
N GLN A 24 -3.93 0.06 -2.14
CA GLN A 24 -4.27 0.79 -3.36
C GLN A 24 -5.79 0.86 -3.60
N LEU A 25 -6.53 -0.19 -3.27
CA LEU A 25 -8.00 -0.19 -3.37
C LEU A 25 -8.63 0.70 -2.30
N LYS A 26 -8.16 0.63 -1.05
CA LYS A 26 -8.63 1.49 0.04
C LYS A 26 -8.43 2.98 -0.27
N LEU A 27 -7.30 3.35 -0.87
CA LEU A 27 -6.97 4.71 -1.29
C LEU A 27 -7.93 5.34 -2.32
N LYS A 28 -8.71 4.52 -3.04
CA LYS A 28 -9.73 5.01 -3.97
C LYS A 28 -11.04 5.40 -3.30
N ASN A 29 -11.22 5.01 -2.03
CA ASN A 29 -12.44 5.25 -1.27
C ASN A 29 -12.23 6.39 -0.26
N THR A 30 -13.32 6.91 0.28
CA THR A 30 -13.26 7.76 1.47
C THR A 30 -12.84 6.91 2.66
N PHE A 31 -11.78 7.33 3.34
CA PHE A 31 -11.29 6.73 4.58
C PHE A 31 -11.44 7.69 5.75
N THR A 32 -11.63 7.10 6.93
CA THR A 32 -11.59 7.75 8.25
C THR A 32 -10.16 8.09 8.65
N MET A 33 -10.01 8.85 9.75
CA MET A 33 -8.69 9.14 10.32
C MET A 33 -7.97 7.90 10.84
N GLU A 34 -8.70 6.95 11.42
CA GLU A 34 -8.13 5.67 11.86
C GLU A 34 -7.57 4.88 10.67
N GLU A 35 -8.38 4.73 9.62
CA GLU A 35 -7.96 4.04 8.39
C GLU A 35 -6.77 4.74 7.70
N TYR A 36 -6.68 6.08 7.77
CA TYR A 36 -5.50 6.82 7.30
C TYR A 36 -4.23 6.39 8.04
N HIS A 37 -4.27 6.30 9.37
CA HIS A 37 -3.10 5.89 10.17
C HIS A 37 -2.71 4.44 9.88
N GLU A 38 -3.70 3.54 9.80
CA GLU A 38 -3.48 2.13 9.46
C GLU A 38 -2.84 1.97 8.08
N MET A 39 -3.37 2.64 7.06
CA MET A 39 -2.83 2.57 5.70
C MET A 39 -1.40 3.13 5.65
N LYS A 40 -1.16 4.28 6.30
CA LYS A 40 0.17 4.89 6.34
C LYS A 40 1.18 3.93 6.96
N GLN A 41 0.87 3.35 8.12
CA GLN A 41 1.73 2.38 8.78
C GLN A 41 1.96 1.14 7.90
N SER A 42 0.88 0.56 7.37
CA SER A 42 0.93 -0.61 6.49
C SER A 42 1.81 -0.38 5.26
N LEU A 43 1.67 0.76 4.59
CA LEU A 43 2.47 1.12 3.41
C LEU A 43 3.95 1.32 3.77
N HIS A 44 4.26 1.94 4.92
CA HIS A 44 5.64 2.07 5.38
C HIS A 44 6.28 0.71 5.67
N GLU A 45 5.58 -0.19 6.35
CA GLU A 45 6.06 -1.55 6.64
C GLU A 45 6.40 -2.31 5.36
N ILE A 46 5.47 -2.39 4.40
CA ILE A 46 5.71 -3.14 3.16
C ILE A 46 6.79 -2.49 2.30
N ARG A 47 6.90 -1.15 2.31
CA ARG A 47 7.98 -0.43 1.61
C ARG A 47 9.35 -0.84 2.15
N MET A 48 9.52 -0.85 3.48
CA MET A 48 10.79 -1.27 4.10
C MET A 48 11.13 -2.72 3.78
N ILE A 49 10.12 -3.59 3.76
CA ILE A 49 10.32 -4.99 3.38
C ILE A 49 10.70 -5.11 1.89
N PHE A 50 10.06 -4.39 0.97
CA PHE A 50 10.44 -4.40 -0.44
C PHE A 50 11.89 -3.92 -0.66
N ALA A 51 12.35 -2.92 0.08
CA ALA A 51 13.75 -2.50 0.05
C ALA A 51 14.70 -3.62 0.50
N ALA A 52 14.35 -4.35 1.56
CA ALA A 52 15.15 -5.48 2.05
C ALA A 52 15.23 -6.66 1.04
N TYR A 53 14.22 -6.83 0.19
CA TYR A 53 14.21 -7.81 -0.92
C TYR A 53 14.69 -7.23 -2.26
N GLU A 54 15.24 -6.00 -2.26
CA GLU A 54 15.68 -5.27 -3.47
C GLU A 54 14.60 -5.17 -4.56
N GLN A 55 13.32 -5.20 -4.17
CA GLN A 55 12.18 -5.10 -5.07
C GLN A 55 11.87 -3.62 -5.35
N TRP A 56 12.77 -2.93 -6.07
CA TRP A 56 12.72 -1.48 -6.25
C TRP A 56 11.43 -0.97 -6.91
N ASP A 57 10.86 -1.71 -7.86
CA ASP A 57 9.57 -1.35 -8.47
C ASP A 57 8.42 -1.36 -7.44
N LEU A 58 8.42 -2.33 -6.52
CA LEU A 58 7.40 -2.44 -5.47
C LEU A 58 7.63 -1.41 -4.37
N TYR A 59 8.90 -1.14 -4.03
CA TYR A 59 9.30 -0.07 -3.14
C TYR A 59 8.81 1.29 -3.65
N GLN A 60 9.00 1.57 -4.94
CA GLN A 60 8.57 2.83 -5.54
C GLN A 60 7.05 2.93 -5.55
N ARG A 61 6.33 1.87 -5.93
CA ARG A 61 4.86 1.85 -5.86
C ARG A 61 4.32 2.10 -4.45
N ALA A 62 4.93 1.50 -3.42
CA ALA A 62 4.54 1.76 -2.04
C ALA A 62 4.80 3.23 -1.64
N THR A 63 5.92 3.80 -2.12
CA THR A 63 6.26 5.22 -1.91
C THR A 63 5.25 6.15 -2.58
N ASP A 64 4.85 5.86 -3.82
CA ASP A 64 3.86 6.65 -4.54
C ASP A 64 2.49 6.64 -3.82
N LEU A 65 2.06 5.48 -3.30
CA LEU A 65 0.83 5.38 -2.52
C LEU A 65 0.90 6.18 -1.20
N ILE A 66 2.04 6.19 -0.51
CA ILE A 66 2.22 7.01 0.70
C ILE A 66 2.09 8.49 0.34
N THR A 67 2.73 8.93 -0.73
CA THR A 67 2.66 10.32 -1.22
C THR A 67 1.23 10.71 -1.53
N ILE A 68 0.48 9.88 -2.27
CA ILE A 68 -0.94 10.12 -2.57
C ILE A 68 -1.77 10.22 -1.28
N LEU A 69 -1.57 9.30 -0.34
CA LEU A 69 -2.28 9.28 0.94
C LEU A 69 -2.07 10.57 1.74
N LEU A 70 -0.82 11.04 1.82
CA LEU A 70 -0.46 12.28 2.51
C LEU A 70 -1.10 13.50 1.85
N PHE A 71 -1.07 13.58 0.51
CA PHE A 71 -1.71 14.67 -0.22
C PHE A 71 -3.23 14.68 -0.05
N GLN A 72 -3.89 13.53 -0.16
CA GLN A 72 -5.33 13.42 0.05
C GLN A 72 -5.74 13.84 1.46
N HIS A 73 -4.98 13.44 2.47
CA HIS A 73 -5.24 13.84 3.85
C HIS A 73 -5.03 15.35 4.05
N ALA A 74 -3.93 15.92 3.54
CA ALA A 74 -3.67 17.36 3.63
C ALA A 74 -4.77 18.21 2.96
N ILE A 75 -5.30 17.76 1.82
CA ILE A 75 -6.44 18.42 1.17
C ILE A 75 -7.68 18.37 2.06
N LYS A 76 -8.00 17.21 2.68
CA LYS A 76 -9.16 17.08 3.58
C LYS A 76 -9.05 18.01 4.80
N GLU A 77 -7.88 18.08 5.44
CA GLU A 77 -7.66 18.94 6.61
C GLU A 77 -7.74 20.43 6.29
N ASN A 78 -7.31 20.87 5.10
CA ASN A 78 -7.35 22.28 4.68
C ASN A 78 -8.75 22.78 4.26
N HIS A 79 -9.73 21.89 4.18
CA HIS A 79 -11.12 22.22 3.84
C HIS A 79 -12.07 22.20 5.05
N HIS A 80 -11.54 22.04 6.27
CA HIS A 80 -12.25 22.19 7.54
C HIS A 80 -11.81 23.46 8.28
#